data_AF-A0A9P1MP21-F1
#
_entry.id   AF-A0A9P1MP21-F1
#
_cell.length_a   1.000
_cell.length_b   1.000
_cell.length_c   1.000
_cell.angle_alpha   90.00
_cell.angle_beta   90.00
_cell.angle_gamma   90.00
#
_symmetry.space_group_name_H-M   'P 1'
#
loop_
_entity.id
_entity.type
_entity.pdbx_description
1 polymer ?
#
loop_
_entity_poly.entity_id
_entity_poly.type
_entity_poly.pdbx_seq_one_letter_code
_entity_poly.pdbx_strand_id
1 'polypeptide(L)'
;MFLTVDLRDSEGFSHKIKQILFHDQATILDLRHKLKEKFFINKSDQILFHNGQRIDLLFGTLEEIGVKHGDTILLKHDKLDMWLVCCDFAGKLAKKNAEPVKARLAKHASKILVILEDSNFFVTYTSFHDKLEELSGMFDCYVIGIEESIQKAVRVYFKKFFADEALAIKFSPKPSTGAQGGFIAHVADDIFFVKNHAFVDRPSAHSRVDKREIFIYRLLHFIPSAYPGSFTSAIALHIATKKVEGFQTRAQRSSCPFTAAHQMQLDLIKNIFYLSDLNSGNYGIDEKLQLTIIDFVVLPQECCIHTASMFGQQLDHPSLNVIVKNWDLLKNFTEATESITNDCKQMSNIIWREGYDEFLKVVLENIKLLNKML
;
A
#
# COMPACT_ATOMS: atom_id res chain seq x y z
N MET A 1 0.20 45.70 -21.38
CA MET A 1 0.97 44.57 -21.97
C MET A 1 0.45 43.17 -21.58
N PHE A 2 0.25 42.23 -22.51
CA PHE A 2 -0.05 40.82 -22.21
C PHE A 2 1.22 39.96 -22.32
N LEU A 3 1.47 39.07 -21.36
CA LEU A 3 2.59 38.12 -21.38
C LEU A 3 2.10 36.69 -21.22
N THR A 4 2.73 35.77 -21.94
CA THR A 4 2.60 34.33 -21.69
C THR A 4 3.67 33.91 -20.71
N VAL A 5 3.31 33.13 -19.69
CA VAL A 5 4.27 32.56 -18.74
C VAL A 5 4.17 31.05 -18.82
N ASP A 6 5.29 30.41 -19.10
CA ASP A 6 5.42 28.96 -19.26
C ASP A 6 6.27 28.39 -18.11
N LEU A 7 5.62 27.66 -17.21
CA LEU A 7 6.27 26.96 -16.10
C LEU A 7 6.91 25.67 -16.63
N ARG A 8 8.23 25.59 -16.55
CA ARG A 8 9.01 24.43 -16.98
C ARG A 8 9.79 23.79 -15.85
N ASP A 9 10.13 22.52 -16.02
CA ASP A 9 11.06 21.80 -15.15
C ASP A 9 12.51 21.81 -15.68
N SER A 10 13.34 20.94 -15.11
CA SER A 10 14.74 20.74 -15.49
C SER A 10 14.90 20.09 -16.86
N GLU A 11 13.93 19.28 -17.30
CA GLU A 11 13.95 18.59 -18.60
C GLU A 11 13.34 19.45 -19.71
N GLY A 12 12.74 20.59 -19.34
CA GLY A 12 12.12 21.52 -20.27
C GLY A 12 10.66 21.20 -20.59
N PHE A 13 10.05 20.25 -19.87
CA PHE A 13 8.64 19.93 -19.99
C PHE A 13 7.80 21.10 -19.46
N SER A 14 6.73 21.44 -20.18
CA SER A 14 5.80 22.51 -19.81
C SER A 14 4.69 21.95 -18.92
N HIS A 15 4.64 22.42 -17.68
CA HIS A 15 3.66 21.99 -16.69
C HIS A 15 2.41 22.86 -16.70
N LYS A 16 2.59 24.16 -16.98
CA LYS A 16 1.50 25.14 -16.90
C LYS A 16 1.83 26.39 -17.70
N ILE A 17 0.92 26.77 -18.59
CA ILE A 17 1.01 28.01 -19.35
C ILE A 17 -0.13 28.93 -18.91
N LYS A 18 0.19 30.19 -18.59
CA LYS A 18 -0.80 31.21 -18.25
C LYS A 18 -0.51 32.51 -18.97
N GLN A 19 -1.57 33.16 -19.46
CA GLN A 19 -1.49 34.54 -19.91
C GLN A 19 -1.77 35.47 -18.73
N ILE A 20 -0.95 36.51 -18.60
CA ILE A 20 -1.06 37.50 -17.53
C ILE A 20 -1.02 38.89 -18.15
N LEU A 21 -2.03 39.70 -17.80
CA LEU A 21 -2.11 41.10 -18.20
C LEU A 21 -1.32 41.96 -17.22
N PHE A 22 -0.49 42.85 -17.74
CA PHE A 22 0.27 43.87 -17.02
C PHE A 22 -0.07 45.26 -17.57
N HIS A 23 0.06 46.29 -16.74
CA HIS A 23 0.07 47.67 -17.25
C HIS A 23 1.42 47.96 -17.91
N ASP A 24 1.50 49.04 -18.67
CA ASP A 24 2.67 49.27 -19.54
C ASP A 24 3.92 49.69 -18.75
N GLN A 25 3.75 50.22 -17.55
CA GLN A 25 4.84 50.53 -16.61
C GLN A 25 5.12 49.41 -15.59
N ALA A 26 4.71 48.18 -15.89
CA ALA A 26 4.84 47.08 -14.92
C ALA A 26 6.31 46.74 -14.67
N THR A 27 6.62 46.54 -13.40
CA THR A 27 7.97 46.22 -12.95
C THR A 27 8.21 44.72 -12.91
N ILE A 28 9.48 44.33 -12.80
CA ILE A 28 9.85 42.93 -12.52
C ILE A 28 9.25 42.47 -11.18
N LEU A 29 9.11 43.37 -10.20
CA LEU A 29 8.48 43.05 -8.91
C LEU A 29 6.99 42.74 -9.08
N ASP A 30 6.28 43.47 -9.95
CA ASP A 30 4.88 43.20 -10.28
C ASP A 30 4.72 41.85 -10.97
N LEU A 31 5.62 41.54 -11.91
CA LEU A 31 5.69 40.20 -12.52
C LEU A 31 5.85 39.14 -11.43
N ARG A 32 6.88 39.23 -10.59
CA ARG A 32 7.13 38.24 -9.52
C ARG A 32 5.97 38.10 -8.56
N HIS A 33 5.26 39.20 -8.28
CA HIS A 33 4.05 39.18 -7.45
C HIS A 33 2.92 38.38 -8.10
N LYS A 34 2.59 38.66 -9.36
CA LYS A 34 1.56 37.90 -10.09
C LYS A 34 1.95 36.44 -10.26
N LEU A 35 3.23 36.13 -10.44
CA LEU A 35 3.70 34.75 -10.51
C LEU A 35 3.49 33.99 -9.20
N LYS A 36 3.74 34.63 -8.06
CA LYS A 36 3.43 34.04 -6.74
C LYS A 36 1.96 33.69 -6.62
N GLU A 37 1.06 34.59 -7.01
CA GLU A 37 -0.38 34.36 -6.94
C GLU A 37 -0.86 33.28 -7.90
N LYS A 38 -0.28 33.21 -9.11
CA LYS A 38 -0.77 32.32 -10.19
C LYS A 38 -0.13 30.93 -10.18
N PHE A 39 1.09 30.81 -9.69
CA PHE A 39 1.90 29.58 -9.73
C PHE A 39 2.33 29.10 -8.33
N PHE A 40 2.03 29.86 -7.28
CA PHE A 40 2.35 29.53 -5.88
C PHE A 40 3.84 29.47 -5.54
N ILE A 41 4.71 30.00 -6.40
CA ILE A 41 6.16 30.08 -6.16
C ILE A 41 6.49 31.38 -5.42
N ASN A 42 7.18 31.31 -4.29
CA ASN A 42 7.64 32.49 -3.58
C ASN A 42 8.55 33.36 -4.47
N LYS A 43 8.53 34.69 -4.27
CA LYS A 43 9.29 35.62 -5.12
C LYS A 43 10.80 35.31 -5.16
N SER A 44 11.35 34.83 -4.04
CA SER A 44 12.76 34.40 -3.90
C SER A 44 13.10 33.15 -4.70
N ASP A 45 12.11 32.31 -4.94
CA ASP A 45 12.29 30.96 -5.48
C ASP A 45 11.99 30.92 -6.99
N GLN A 46 11.61 32.07 -7.57
CA GLN A 46 11.33 32.22 -8.99
C GLN A 46 12.60 32.49 -9.79
N ILE A 47 12.92 31.61 -10.73
CA ILE A 47 13.95 31.80 -11.75
C ILE A 47 13.26 32.11 -13.07
N LEU A 48 13.56 33.27 -13.65
CA LEU A 48 12.89 33.79 -14.84
C LEU A 48 13.86 33.85 -16.02
N PHE A 49 13.38 33.52 -17.21
CA PHE A 49 14.12 33.68 -18.46
C PHE A 49 13.26 34.35 -19.53
N HIS A 50 13.88 35.15 -20.37
CA HIS A 50 13.30 35.74 -21.57
C HIS A 50 14.31 35.64 -22.71
N ASN A 51 13.87 35.13 -23.87
CA ASN A 51 14.74 34.88 -25.03
C ASN A 51 16.03 34.09 -24.70
N GLY A 52 15.92 33.12 -23.79
CA GLY A 52 17.04 32.28 -23.33
C GLY A 52 17.98 32.96 -22.32
N GLN A 53 17.82 34.25 -22.05
CA GLN A 53 18.61 34.98 -21.05
C GLN A 53 17.90 35.01 -19.71
N ARG A 54 18.66 34.84 -18.63
CA ARG A 54 18.13 34.88 -17.27
C ARG A 54 17.85 36.32 -16.85
N ILE A 55 16.70 36.56 -16.23
CA ILE A 55 16.32 37.86 -15.68
C ILE A 55 16.74 37.90 -14.21
N ASP A 56 17.92 38.44 -13.94
CA ASP A 56 18.48 38.58 -12.58
C ASP A 56 18.23 39.95 -11.94
N LEU A 57 17.68 40.90 -12.70
CA LEU A 57 17.36 42.23 -12.20
C LEU A 57 16.22 42.16 -11.16
N LEU A 58 16.46 42.79 -10.01
CA LEU A 58 15.45 42.95 -8.94
C LEU A 58 14.57 44.18 -9.16
N PHE A 59 15.08 45.16 -9.90
CA PHE A 59 14.45 46.45 -10.15
C PHE A 59 14.46 46.77 -11.65
N GLY A 60 13.51 47.57 -12.08
CA GLY A 60 13.31 47.95 -13.48
C GLY A 60 11.95 47.54 -14.01
N THR A 61 11.57 48.15 -15.12
CA THR A 61 10.34 47.83 -15.85
C THR A 61 10.54 46.61 -16.75
N LEU A 62 9.44 45.95 -17.13
CA LEU A 62 9.50 44.86 -18.10
C LEU A 62 9.97 45.35 -19.47
N GLU A 63 9.63 46.58 -19.84
CA GLU A 63 10.06 47.20 -21.09
C GLU A 63 11.59 47.44 -21.12
N GLU A 64 12.18 47.90 -20.01
CA GLU A 64 13.64 48.12 -19.88
C GLU A 64 14.47 46.85 -20.11
N ILE A 65 13.93 45.68 -19.76
CA ILE A 65 14.56 44.38 -20.03
C ILE A 65 14.18 43.79 -21.39
N GLY A 66 13.51 44.58 -22.24
CA GLY A 66 13.17 44.22 -23.61
C GLY A 66 11.97 43.30 -23.77
N VAL A 67 11.18 43.08 -22.70
CA VAL A 67 9.96 42.26 -22.75
C VAL A 67 8.83 43.06 -23.42
N LYS A 68 8.20 42.46 -24.42
CA LYS A 68 7.15 43.08 -25.23
C LYS A 68 5.80 42.37 -25.07
N HIS A 69 4.74 43.01 -25.55
CA HIS A 69 3.42 42.39 -25.64
C HIS A 69 3.47 41.11 -26.48
N GLY A 70 2.91 40.03 -25.94
CA GLY A 70 2.84 38.71 -26.58
C GLY A 70 4.04 37.82 -26.27
N ASP A 71 5.09 38.36 -25.64
CA ASP A 71 6.28 37.58 -25.31
C ASP A 71 5.99 36.47 -24.30
N THR A 72 6.87 35.46 -24.32
CA THR A 72 6.85 34.36 -23.38
C THR A 72 7.99 34.51 -22.37
N ILE A 73 7.63 34.48 -21.08
CA ILE A 73 8.58 34.35 -19.97
C ILE A 73 8.60 32.89 -19.54
N LEU A 74 9.78 32.30 -19.48
CA LEU A 74 9.95 30.98 -18.89
C LEU A 74 10.14 31.13 -17.39
N LEU A 75 9.34 30.39 -16.62
CA LEU A 75 9.42 30.33 -15.17
C LEU A 75 9.91 28.95 -14.75
N LYS A 76 10.88 28.94 -13.85
CA LYS A 76 11.35 27.74 -13.15
C LYS A 76 11.39 27.99 -11.65
N HIS A 77 11.22 26.92 -10.86
CA HIS A 77 11.46 26.97 -9.42
C HIS A 77 12.93 26.72 -9.10
N ASP A 78 13.50 27.47 -8.19
CA ASP A 78 14.91 27.37 -7.77
C ASP A 78 15.28 26.02 -7.11
N LYS A 79 14.30 25.25 -6.62
CA LYS A 79 14.53 23.96 -5.96
C LYS A 79 14.45 22.76 -6.91
N LEU A 80 14.33 22.98 -8.23
CA LEU A 80 14.32 21.87 -9.21
C LEU A 80 15.53 20.95 -9.06
N ASP A 81 16.73 21.50 -8.84
CA ASP A 81 17.94 20.70 -8.66
C ASP A 81 17.89 19.85 -7.39
N MET A 82 17.26 20.36 -6.32
CA MET A 82 17.08 19.59 -5.08
C MET A 82 16.13 18.39 -5.31
N TRP A 83 15.07 18.57 -6.10
CA TRP A 83 14.20 17.47 -6.49
C TRP A 83 14.97 16.38 -7.25
N LEU A 84 15.83 16.77 -8.21
CA LEU A 84 16.67 15.81 -8.94
C LEU A 84 17.64 15.05 -8.02
N VAL A 85 18.26 15.75 -7.06
CA VAL A 85 19.12 15.11 -6.04
C VAL A 85 18.33 14.12 -5.20
N CYS A 86 17.09 14.45 -4.83
CA CYS A 86 16.21 13.54 -4.09
C CYS A 86 15.90 12.28 -4.90
N CYS A 87 15.58 12.41 -6.19
CA CYS A 87 15.38 11.29 -7.10
C CYS A 87 16.64 10.42 -7.26
N ASP A 88 17.83 11.03 -7.35
CA ASP A 88 19.10 10.30 -7.40
C ASP A 88 19.36 9.49 -6.12
N PHE A 89 19.06 10.05 -4.94
CA PHE A 89 19.15 9.31 -3.68
C PHE A 89 18.24 8.08 -3.67
N ALA A 90 17.01 8.19 -4.18
CA ALA A 90 16.12 7.04 -4.32
C ALA A 90 16.70 5.97 -5.27
N GLY A 91 17.23 6.38 -6.41
CA GLY A 91 17.91 5.48 -7.35
C GLY A 91 19.13 4.79 -6.73
N LYS A 92 19.84 5.45 -5.82
CA LYS A 92 20.94 4.86 -5.03
C LYS A 92 20.45 3.92 -3.94
N LEU A 93 19.30 4.18 -3.31
CA LEU A 93 18.70 3.26 -2.33
C LEU A 93 18.27 1.92 -2.93
N ALA A 94 17.78 1.94 -4.18
CA ALA A 94 17.39 0.74 -4.91
C ALA A 94 18.57 -0.20 -5.24
N LYS A 95 19.82 0.29 -5.16
CA LYS A 95 21.03 -0.52 -5.40
C LYS A 95 21.40 -1.32 -4.15
N LYS A 96 22.13 -2.43 -4.33
CA LYS A 96 22.69 -3.26 -3.24
C LYS A 96 23.81 -2.54 -2.49
N ASN A 97 23.44 -1.52 -1.72
CA ASN A 97 24.31 -0.79 -0.80
C ASN A 97 24.18 -1.37 0.62
N ALA A 98 25.19 -1.14 1.46
CA ALA A 98 25.12 -1.49 2.88
C ALA A 98 24.11 -0.60 3.63
N GLU A 99 23.42 -1.16 4.63
CA GLU A 99 22.36 -0.49 5.38
C GLU A 99 22.74 0.88 5.97
N PRO A 100 23.94 1.09 6.57
CA PRO A 100 24.33 2.41 7.09
C PRO A 100 24.44 3.49 6.00
N VAL A 101 24.75 3.10 4.76
CA VAL A 101 24.78 4.02 3.61
C VAL A 101 23.35 4.39 3.22
N LYS A 102 22.45 3.40 3.15
CA LYS A 102 21.04 3.63 2.84
C LYS A 102 20.36 4.55 3.87
N ALA A 103 20.56 4.29 5.16
CA ALA A 103 19.99 5.11 6.22
C ALA A 103 20.41 6.59 6.12
N ARG A 104 21.69 6.83 5.82
CA ARG A 104 22.20 8.18 5.60
C ARG A 104 21.61 8.85 4.35
N LEU A 105 21.53 8.14 3.22
CA LEU A 105 20.92 8.65 1.99
C LEU A 105 19.46 9.03 2.22
N ALA A 106 18.68 8.15 2.84
CA ALA A 106 17.28 8.41 3.18
C ALA A 106 17.13 9.63 4.10
N LYS A 107 17.96 9.75 5.14
CA LYS A 107 17.97 10.93 6.03
C LYS A 107 18.26 12.23 5.29
N HIS A 108 19.17 12.22 4.32
CA HIS A 108 19.43 13.40 3.49
C HIS A 108 18.26 13.71 2.56
N ALA A 109 17.66 12.69 1.94
CA ALA A 109 16.50 12.85 1.08
C ALA A 109 15.30 13.42 1.84
N SER A 110 14.97 12.91 3.03
CA SER A 110 13.89 13.44 3.86
C SER A 110 14.09 14.91 4.23
N LYS A 111 15.33 15.34 4.51
CA LYS A 111 15.62 16.77 4.75
C LYS A 111 15.34 17.62 3.51
N ILE A 112 15.66 17.12 2.33
CA ILE A 112 15.37 17.81 1.07
C ILE A 112 13.86 17.89 0.83
N LEU A 113 13.12 16.80 1.07
CA LEU A 113 11.66 16.77 0.91
C LEU A 113 10.97 17.84 1.76
N VAL A 114 11.37 18.01 3.02
CA VAL A 114 10.84 19.08 3.88
C VAL A 114 11.07 20.46 3.27
N ILE A 115 12.26 20.74 2.75
CA ILE A 115 12.56 22.02 2.07
C ILE A 115 11.70 22.22 0.82
N LEU A 116 11.44 21.16 0.06
CA LEU A 116 10.57 21.20 -1.13
C LEU A 116 9.10 21.46 -0.74
N GLU A 117 8.61 20.81 0.31
CA GLU A 117 7.26 21.02 0.84
C GLU A 117 7.08 22.45 1.34
N ASP A 118 8.00 22.95 2.17
CA ASP A 118 7.97 24.29 2.76
C ASP A 118 8.03 25.41 1.69
N SER A 119 8.58 25.11 0.51
CA SER A 119 8.67 26.06 -0.62
C SER A 119 7.45 26.02 -1.56
N ASN A 120 6.42 25.22 -1.26
CA ASN A 120 5.26 24.94 -2.12
C ASN A 120 5.62 24.25 -3.45
N PHE A 121 6.77 23.58 -3.54
CA PHE A 121 7.27 22.98 -4.78
C PHE A 121 6.26 22.01 -5.42
N PHE A 122 5.63 21.14 -4.62
CA PHE A 122 4.66 20.15 -5.11
C PHE A 122 3.27 20.72 -5.39
N VAL A 123 2.96 21.92 -4.86
CA VAL A 123 1.77 22.69 -5.26
C VAL A 123 1.98 23.31 -6.65
N THR A 124 3.21 23.72 -6.94
CA THR A 124 3.61 24.26 -8.25
C THR A 124 3.69 23.15 -9.31
N TYR A 125 4.33 22.02 -9.01
CA TYR A 125 4.50 20.87 -9.90
C TYR A 125 3.66 19.68 -9.45
N THR A 126 2.34 19.79 -9.62
CA THR A 126 1.39 18.76 -9.15
C THR A 126 1.62 17.39 -9.80
N SER A 127 2.18 17.35 -11.00
CA SER A 127 2.53 16.08 -11.68
C SER A 127 3.65 15.30 -10.99
N PHE A 128 4.37 15.89 -10.04
CA PHE A 128 5.40 15.19 -9.26
C PHE A 128 4.85 14.51 -8.00
N HIS A 129 3.55 14.67 -7.69
CA HIS A 129 2.97 14.14 -6.46
C HIS A 129 3.00 12.62 -6.39
N ASP A 130 2.63 11.92 -7.46
CA ASP A 130 2.67 10.46 -7.50
C ASP A 130 4.09 9.92 -7.21
N LYS A 131 5.10 10.60 -7.77
CA LYS A 131 6.49 10.24 -7.51
C LYS A 131 6.92 10.58 -6.08
N LEU A 132 6.46 11.70 -5.53
CA LEU A 132 6.72 12.07 -4.14
C LEU A 132 6.19 11.02 -3.15
N GLU A 133 4.98 10.52 -3.35
CA GLU A 133 4.40 9.49 -2.49
C GLU A 133 5.25 8.20 -2.51
N GLU A 134 5.68 7.78 -3.70
CA GLU A 134 6.58 6.64 -3.89
C GLU A 134 7.90 6.85 -3.12
N LEU A 135 8.53 8.02 -3.29
CA LEU A 135 9.82 8.34 -2.69
C LEU A 135 9.75 8.47 -1.16
N SER A 136 8.70 9.12 -0.64
CA SER A 136 8.54 9.34 0.80
C SER A 136 8.41 8.03 1.56
N GLY A 137 7.64 7.07 1.00
CA GLY A 137 7.53 5.73 1.57
C GLY A 137 8.88 4.99 1.63
N MET A 138 9.72 5.16 0.59
CA MET A 138 11.06 4.57 0.55
C MET A 138 12.01 5.16 1.59
N PHE A 139 11.91 6.46 1.91
CA PHE A 139 12.83 7.09 2.86
C PHE A 139 12.41 6.88 4.31
N ASP A 140 11.10 6.90 4.59
CA ASP A 140 10.55 6.78 5.94
C ASP A 140 11.03 5.50 6.63
N CYS A 141 11.09 4.36 5.93
CA CYS A 141 11.51 3.09 6.53
C CYS A 141 12.95 3.11 7.10
N TYR A 142 13.80 4.01 6.60
CA TYR A 142 15.17 4.16 7.07
C TYR A 142 15.36 5.29 8.09
N VAL A 143 14.45 6.28 8.14
CA VAL A 143 14.59 7.47 8.99
C VAL A 143 13.92 7.30 10.35
N ILE A 144 12.69 6.78 10.37
CA ILE A 144 11.95 6.48 11.60
C ILE A 144 12.08 5.01 12.03
N GLY A 145 12.77 4.21 11.21
CA GLY A 145 12.90 2.78 11.40
C GLY A 145 11.68 2.02 10.87
N ILE A 146 11.88 0.73 10.62
CA ILE A 146 10.89 -0.14 9.97
C ILE A 146 9.61 -0.21 10.80
N GLU A 147 9.71 -0.37 12.12
CA GLU A 147 8.55 -0.51 12.99
C GLU A 147 7.65 0.74 13.01
N GLU A 148 8.23 1.93 13.17
CA GLU A 148 7.47 3.19 13.18
C GLU A 148 6.87 3.50 11.79
N SER A 149 7.60 3.17 10.72
CA SER A 149 7.10 3.32 9.34
C SER A 149 5.88 2.42 9.09
N ILE A 150 5.94 1.17 9.54
CA ILE A 150 4.80 0.26 9.49
C ILE A 150 3.62 0.80 10.32
N GLN A 151 3.86 1.28 11.54
CA GLN A 151 2.82 1.88 12.37
C GLN A 151 2.18 3.11 11.69
N LYS A 152 2.97 3.98 11.04
CA LYS A 152 2.47 5.11 10.25
C LYS A 152 1.59 4.65 9.10
N ALA A 153 2.01 3.64 8.33
CA ALA A 153 1.22 3.06 7.25
C ALA A 153 -0.11 2.46 7.75
N VAL A 154 -0.09 1.78 8.90
CA VAL A 154 -1.30 1.25 9.55
C VAL A 154 -2.24 2.36 10.01
N ARG A 155 -1.72 3.46 10.58
CA ARG A 155 -2.53 4.64 10.94
C ARG A 155 -3.21 5.26 9.72
N VAL A 156 -2.46 5.50 8.64
CA VAL A 156 -3.01 6.06 7.38
C VAL A 156 -4.11 5.17 6.82
N TYR A 157 -3.92 3.85 6.90
CA TYR A 157 -4.90 2.89 6.44
C TYR A 157 -6.17 2.91 7.29
N PHE A 158 -6.08 2.74 8.61
CA PHE A 158 -7.25 2.74 9.49
C PHE A 158 -8.01 4.07 9.47
N LYS A 159 -7.34 5.20 9.24
CA LYS A 159 -7.98 6.51 9.04
C LYS A 159 -8.99 6.51 7.88
N LYS A 160 -8.82 5.66 6.87
CA LYS A 160 -9.80 5.52 5.76
C LYS A 160 -11.11 4.86 6.19
N PHE A 161 -11.08 4.01 7.22
CA PHE A 161 -12.23 3.19 7.64
C PHE A 161 -12.86 3.67 8.95
N PHE A 162 -12.07 4.31 9.83
CA PHE A 162 -12.46 4.70 11.19
C PHE A 162 -12.47 6.23 11.41
N ALA A 163 -12.47 7.03 10.33
CA ALA A 163 -12.57 8.50 10.34
C ALA A 163 -11.79 9.17 11.52
N ASP A 164 -12.43 10.08 12.25
CA ASP A 164 -11.82 10.89 13.33
C ASP A 164 -11.34 10.09 14.56
N GLU A 165 -11.71 8.80 14.68
CA GLU A 165 -11.25 7.89 15.76
C GLU A 165 -9.79 7.43 15.55
N ALA A 166 -9.24 7.62 14.34
CA ALA A 166 -7.88 7.22 13.99
C ALA A 166 -6.76 8.00 14.72
N LEU A 167 -7.10 9.08 15.45
CA LEU A 167 -6.15 9.84 16.26
C LEU A 167 -5.73 9.10 17.55
N ALA A 168 -6.45 8.05 17.95
CA ALA A 168 -6.19 7.31 19.19
C ALA A 168 -5.54 5.93 18.99
N ILE A 169 -5.04 5.60 17.79
CA ILE A 169 -4.48 4.27 17.50
C ILE A 169 -3.23 4.02 18.36
N LYS A 170 -3.30 3.01 19.23
CA LYS A 170 -2.17 2.55 20.06
C LYS A 170 -1.61 1.26 19.52
N PHE A 171 -0.30 1.09 19.64
CA PHE A 171 0.39 -0.14 19.26
C PHE A 171 0.96 -0.82 20.50
N SER A 172 0.86 -2.14 20.55
CA SER A 172 1.51 -2.96 21.57
C SER A 172 2.22 -4.15 20.92
N PRO A 173 3.37 -4.60 21.44
CA PRO A 173 4.07 -5.74 20.90
C PRO A 173 3.19 -7.00 20.97
N LYS A 174 3.30 -7.87 19.96
CA LYS A 174 2.68 -9.20 20.04
C LYS A 174 3.43 -10.01 21.12
N PRO A 175 2.72 -10.76 21.99
CA PRO A 175 3.38 -11.70 22.90
C PRO A 175 4.32 -12.61 22.09
N SER A 176 5.51 -12.90 22.62
CA SER A 176 6.64 -13.53 21.92
C SER A 176 6.45 -15.00 21.53
N THR A 177 5.23 -15.41 21.20
CA THR A 177 4.84 -16.76 20.80
C THR A 177 4.58 -16.78 19.29
N GLY A 178 5.56 -17.25 18.51
CA GLY A 178 5.43 -17.48 17.07
C GLY A 178 6.61 -16.96 16.23
N ALA A 179 6.79 -17.51 15.03
CA ALA A 179 7.87 -17.15 14.11
C ALA A 179 7.62 -15.85 13.32
N GLN A 180 6.39 -15.35 13.33
CA GLN A 180 5.98 -14.20 12.52
C GLN A 180 5.99 -12.91 13.35
N GLY A 181 6.78 -11.94 12.90
CA GLY A 181 6.81 -10.58 13.45
C GLY A 181 5.49 -9.83 13.19
N GLY A 182 5.19 -8.87 14.05
CA GLY A 182 3.96 -8.08 13.99
C GLY A 182 3.70 -7.34 15.29
N PHE A 183 2.58 -6.62 15.34
CA PHE A 183 2.12 -5.93 16.54
C PHE A 183 0.60 -5.97 16.62
N ILE A 184 0.10 -5.57 17.78
CA ILE A 184 -1.33 -5.39 18.03
C ILE A 184 -1.63 -3.90 17.87
N ALA A 185 -2.60 -3.57 17.03
CA ALA A 185 -3.15 -2.23 16.90
C ALA A 185 -4.48 -2.15 17.64
N HIS A 186 -4.63 -1.16 18.52
CA HIS A 186 -5.87 -0.85 19.23
C HIS A 186 -6.48 0.35 18.52
N VAL A 187 -7.63 0.15 17.87
CA VAL A 187 -8.33 1.15 17.05
C VAL A 187 -9.74 1.31 17.61
N ALA A 188 -10.03 2.46 18.22
CA ALA A 188 -11.21 2.65 19.06
C ALA A 188 -11.32 1.53 20.13
N ASP A 189 -12.45 0.83 20.18
CA ASP A 189 -12.69 -0.30 21.11
C ASP A 189 -12.23 -1.66 20.54
N ASP A 190 -11.74 -1.68 19.30
CA ASP A 190 -11.37 -2.90 18.60
C ASP A 190 -9.86 -3.19 18.67
N ILE A 191 -9.53 -4.48 18.72
CA ILE A 191 -8.16 -4.98 18.69
C ILE A 191 -7.89 -5.62 17.34
N PHE A 192 -6.77 -5.28 16.71
CA PHE A 192 -6.31 -5.85 15.45
C PHE A 192 -4.93 -6.46 15.59
N PHE A 193 -4.74 -7.67 15.06
CA PHE A 193 -3.43 -8.29 14.92
C PHE A 193 -2.86 -7.93 13.55
N VAL A 194 -1.72 -7.24 13.53
CA VAL A 194 -1.08 -6.79 12.30
C VAL A 194 0.12 -7.67 12.00
N LYS A 195 0.00 -8.44 10.91
CA LYS A 195 1.05 -9.29 10.36
C LYS A 195 1.82 -8.52 9.29
N ASN A 196 3.16 -8.54 9.36
CA ASN A 196 4.00 -7.89 8.37
C ASN A 196 4.49 -8.89 7.31
N HIS A 197 4.15 -8.67 6.03
CA HIS A 197 4.65 -9.49 4.92
C HIS A 197 5.83 -8.87 4.17
N ALA A 198 6.13 -7.58 4.38
CA ALA A 198 7.29 -6.92 3.82
C ALA A 198 8.46 -6.96 4.81
N PHE A 199 9.28 -8.02 4.76
CA PHE A 199 10.58 -8.00 5.42
C PHE A 199 11.58 -7.27 4.52
N VAL A 200 11.74 -5.97 4.75
CA VAL A 200 12.73 -5.11 4.08
C VAL A 200 14.19 -5.62 4.32
N ASP A 201 14.41 -6.45 5.33
CA ASP A 201 15.75 -6.74 5.88
C ASP A 201 16.30 -8.16 5.69
N ARG A 202 15.69 -9.03 4.86
CA ARG A 202 16.28 -10.36 4.58
C ARG A 202 16.41 -10.64 3.08
N PRO A 203 17.64 -10.78 2.55
CA PRO A 203 17.88 -11.16 1.15
C PRO A 203 17.57 -12.66 0.87
N SER A 204 16.86 -13.34 1.78
CA SER A 204 16.41 -14.71 1.56
C SER A 204 15.17 -14.72 0.65
N ALA A 205 15.00 -15.76 -0.17
CA ALA A 205 13.79 -16.02 -0.97
C ALA A 205 12.46 -16.01 -0.17
N HIS A 206 12.53 -15.94 1.17
CA HIS A 206 11.42 -15.84 2.11
C HIS A 206 10.94 -14.40 2.36
N SER A 207 11.57 -13.38 1.75
CA SER A 207 11.11 -11.97 1.83
C SER A 207 10.18 -11.56 0.69
N ARG A 208 9.88 -12.46 -0.25
CA ARG A 208 8.85 -12.24 -1.28
C ARG A 208 7.47 -12.34 -0.64
N VAL A 209 6.61 -11.38 -0.93
CA VAL A 209 5.24 -11.40 -0.42
C VAL A 209 4.49 -12.55 -1.08
N ASP A 210 3.86 -13.39 -0.26
CA ASP A 210 3.05 -14.50 -0.74
C ASP A 210 1.65 -14.01 -1.12
N LYS A 211 1.48 -13.67 -2.41
CA LYS A 211 0.20 -13.22 -2.97
C LYS A 211 -0.93 -14.24 -2.73
N ARG A 212 -0.58 -15.53 -2.63
CA ARG A 212 -1.51 -16.63 -2.36
C ARG A 212 -2.09 -16.52 -0.95
N GLU A 213 -1.28 -16.13 0.02
CA GLU A 213 -1.73 -15.97 1.40
C GLU A 213 -2.73 -14.81 1.55
N ILE A 214 -2.42 -13.66 0.93
CA ILE A 214 -3.33 -12.50 0.91
C ILE A 214 -4.65 -12.86 0.21
N PHE A 215 -4.59 -13.63 -0.87
CA PHE A 215 -5.77 -14.16 -1.55
C PHE A 215 -6.65 -15.00 -0.64
N ILE A 216 -6.06 -15.91 0.13
CA ILE A 216 -6.82 -16.73 1.06
C ILE A 216 -7.44 -15.90 2.18
N TYR A 217 -6.73 -14.92 2.75
CA TYR A 217 -7.34 -14.01 3.73
C TYR A 217 -8.58 -13.29 3.17
N ARG A 218 -8.52 -12.82 1.92
CA ARG A 218 -9.67 -12.19 1.25
C ARG A 218 -10.78 -13.18 0.95
N LEU A 219 -10.45 -14.37 0.48
CA LEU A 219 -11.46 -15.39 0.19
C LEU A 219 -12.18 -15.84 1.46
N LEU A 220 -11.44 -16.08 2.55
CA LEU A 220 -12.02 -16.46 3.84
C LEU A 220 -12.86 -15.34 4.47
N HIS A 221 -12.63 -14.08 4.10
CA HIS A 221 -13.51 -12.97 4.50
C HIS A 221 -14.92 -13.09 3.90
N PHE A 222 -15.04 -13.65 2.70
CA PHE A 222 -16.34 -13.87 2.03
C PHE A 222 -17.02 -15.17 2.43
N ILE A 223 -16.27 -16.12 3.00
CA ILE A 223 -16.82 -17.38 3.50
C ILE A 223 -17.41 -17.13 4.89
N PRO A 224 -18.75 -17.24 5.07
CA PRO A 224 -19.36 -17.19 6.38
C PRO A 224 -18.71 -18.29 7.23
N SER A 225 -18.26 -17.99 8.45
CA SER A 225 -17.52 -18.91 9.36
C SER A 225 -16.01 -19.13 9.11
N ALA A 226 -15.30 -18.19 8.47
CA ALA A 226 -13.86 -18.38 8.28
C ALA A 226 -12.96 -17.24 8.78
N TYR A 227 -13.34 -15.96 8.65
CA TYR A 227 -12.40 -14.87 8.97
C TYR A 227 -13.02 -13.50 9.26
N PRO A 228 -12.70 -12.83 10.39
CA PRO A 228 -13.12 -11.46 10.61
C PRO A 228 -12.13 -10.46 10.00
N GLY A 229 -12.61 -9.72 9.00
CA GLY A 229 -12.05 -8.45 8.50
C GLY A 229 -10.54 -8.44 8.27
N SER A 230 -10.10 -8.83 7.08
CA SER A 230 -8.71 -8.64 6.66
C SER A 230 -8.53 -7.28 5.99
N PHE A 231 -7.54 -6.53 6.46
CA PHE A 231 -7.23 -5.19 5.99
C PHE A 231 -5.81 -5.14 5.41
N THR A 232 -5.66 -4.68 4.17
CA THR A 232 -4.37 -4.67 3.44
C THR A 232 -3.95 -3.27 3.01
N SER A 233 -2.76 -2.82 3.42
CA SER A 233 -2.20 -1.52 3.02
C SER A 233 -1.21 -1.64 1.86
N ALA A 234 -1.36 -0.77 0.85
CA ALA A 234 -0.50 -0.71 -0.34
C ALA A 234 0.95 -0.31 -0.06
N ILE A 235 1.22 0.37 1.06
CA ILE A 235 2.54 0.96 1.34
C ILE A 235 3.53 -0.09 1.86
N ALA A 236 3.05 -1.13 2.56
CA ALA A 236 3.96 -2.10 3.20
C ALA A 236 3.36 -3.50 3.39
N LEU A 237 2.24 -3.83 2.72
CA LEU A 237 1.63 -5.17 2.70
C LEU A 237 1.51 -5.78 4.11
N HIS A 238 0.72 -5.12 4.93
CA HIS A 238 0.28 -5.67 6.20
C HIS A 238 -1.05 -6.36 6.05
N ILE A 239 -1.26 -7.43 6.80
CA ILE A 239 -2.57 -8.02 6.99
C ILE A 239 -2.96 -7.69 8.42
N ALA A 240 -3.91 -6.77 8.60
CA ALA A 240 -4.51 -6.51 9.90
C ALA A 240 -5.81 -7.32 10.02
N THR A 241 -5.95 -8.02 11.13
CA THR A 241 -7.02 -9.01 11.34
C THR A 241 -7.68 -8.70 12.67
N LYS A 242 -9.02 -8.56 12.66
CA LYS A 242 -9.73 -8.18 13.88
C LYS A 242 -9.66 -9.33 14.90
N LYS A 243 -9.47 -9.00 16.18
CA LYS A 243 -9.57 -9.95 17.27
C LYS A 243 -10.96 -10.58 17.26
N VAL A 244 -10.98 -11.90 17.29
CA VAL A 244 -12.22 -12.68 17.31
C VAL A 244 -12.69 -12.77 18.76
N GLU A 245 -13.80 -12.12 19.08
CA GLU A 245 -14.36 -12.18 20.43
C GLU A 245 -14.88 -13.59 20.76
N GLY A 246 -14.64 -14.02 22.00
CA GLY A 246 -14.99 -15.36 22.46
C GLY A 246 -14.25 -16.51 21.78
N PHE A 247 -13.16 -16.25 21.03
CA PHE A 247 -12.42 -17.31 20.33
C PHE A 247 -11.85 -18.36 21.28
N GLN A 248 -12.27 -19.61 21.07
CA GLN A 248 -11.81 -20.77 21.82
C GLN A 248 -10.98 -21.69 20.93
N THR A 249 -9.68 -21.77 21.22
CA THR A 249 -8.77 -22.73 20.59
C THR A 249 -9.18 -24.16 20.88
N ARG A 250 -8.65 -25.13 20.13
CA ARG A 250 -8.89 -26.56 20.41
C ARG A 250 -8.49 -27.00 21.82
N ALA A 251 -7.47 -26.39 22.40
CA ALA A 251 -6.98 -26.73 23.72
C ALA A 251 -7.84 -26.15 24.86
N GLN A 252 -8.64 -25.12 24.61
CA GLN A 252 -9.39 -24.37 25.63
C GLN A 252 -10.87 -24.79 25.77
N ARG A 253 -11.29 -25.89 25.11
CA ARG A 253 -12.69 -26.27 24.88
C ARG A 253 -13.42 -26.94 26.05
N SER A 254 -13.38 -26.37 27.26
CA SER A 254 -14.19 -26.90 28.36
C SER A 254 -15.70 -26.64 28.18
N SER A 255 -16.10 -25.62 27.42
CA SER A 255 -17.50 -25.15 27.34
C SER A 255 -18.21 -25.34 25.99
N CYS A 256 -17.51 -25.56 24.88
CA CYS A 256 -18.12 -25.71 23.55
C CYS A 256 -17.48 -26.85 22.73
N PRO A 257 -18.25 -27.90 22.35
CA PRO A 257 -17.72 -29.00 21.57
C PRO A 257 -17.48 -28.59 20.11
N PHE A 258 -16.36 -29.05 19.56
CA PHE A 258 -16.07 -28.94 18.13
C PHE A 258 -16.73 -30.10 17.40
N THR A 259 -17.73 -29.77 16.59
CA THR A 259 -18.60 -30.75 15.95
C THR A 259 -17.91 -31.41 14.76
N ALA A 260 -18.47 -32.54 14.30
CA ALA A 260 -18.06 -33.16 13.04
C ALA A 260 -18.23 -32.20 11.83
N ALA A 261 -19.23 -31.31 11.87
CA ALA A 261 -19.44 -30.29 10.85
C ALA A 261 -18.29 -29.26 10.83
N HIS A 262 -17.79 -28.81 11.99
CA HIS A 262 -16.62 -27.92 12.04
C HIS A 262 -15.36 -28.60 11.50
N GLN A 263 -15.15 -29.87 11.83
CA GLN A 263 -14.02 -30.64 11.30
C GLN A 263 -14.11 -30.77 9.78
N MET A 264 -15.30 -31.03 9.25
CA MET A 264 -15.54 -31.10 7.81
C MET A 264 -15.27 -29.77 7.09
N GLN A 265 -15.76 -28.65 7.63
CA GLN A 265 -15.46 -27.31 7.10
C GLN A 265 -13.95 -27.04 7.08
N LEU A 266 -13.25 -27.37 8.16
CA LEU A 266 -11.81 -27.20 8.27
C LEU A 266 -11.07 -28.05 7.23
N ASP A 267 -11.44 -29.31 7.07
CA ASP A 267 -10.82 -30.22 6.10
C ASP A 267 -11.07 -29.77 4.66
N LEU A 268 -12.27 -29.27 4.34
CA LEU A 268 -12.57 -28.67 3.04
C LEU A 268 -11.71 -27.45 2.77
N ILE A 269 -11.67 -26.48 3.70
CA ILE A 269 -10.86 -25.26 3.57
C ILE A 269 -9.38 -25.62 3.37
N LYS A 270 -8.87 -26.54 4.20
CA LYS A 270 -7.49 -27.02 4.14
C LYS A 270 -7.16 -27.61 2.77
N ASN A 271 -8.03 -28.45 2.23
CA ASN A 271 -7.77 -29.19 0.99
C ASN A 271 -8.02 -28.36 -0.27
N ILE A 272 -9.08 -27.54 -0.29
CA ILE A 272 -9.39 -26.68 -1.45
C ILE A 272 -8.29 -25.62 -1.63
N PHE A 273 -7.80 -25.04 -0.53
CA PHE A 273 -6.87 -23.91 -0.53
C PHE A 273 -5.41 -24.27 -0.21
N TYR A 274 -5.11 -25.56 -0.02
CA TYR A 274 -3.77 -26.06 0.29
C TYR A 274 -3.15 -25.41 1.52
N LEU A 275 -3.92 -25.37 2.61
CA LEU A 275 -3.47 -24.74 3.85
C LEU A 275 -2.73 -25.74 4.74
N SER A 276 -1.73 -25.24 5.43
CA SER A 276 -0.96 -25.92 6.46
C SER A 276 -0.88 -25.04 7.70
N ASP A 277 -0.25 -25.57 8.75
CA ASP A 277 -0.14 -24.91 10.05
C ASP A 277 -1.49 -24.58 10.70
N LEU A 278 -2.56 -25.30 10.35
CA LEU A 278 -3.84 -25.27 11.05
C LEU A 278 -3.75 -26.13 12.34
N ASN A 279 -2.85 -25.73 13.24
CA ASN A 279 -2.67 -26.35 14.55
C ASN A 279 -3.71 -25.81 15.56
N SER A 280 -3.76 -26.36 16.78
CA SER A 280 -4.78 -26.01 17.78
C SER A 280 -4.83 -24.53 18.16
N GLY A 281 -3.76 -23.76 17.94
CA GLY A 281 -3.71 -22.32 18.20
C GLY A 281 -4.22 -21.47 17.03
N ASN A 282 -4.26 -22.01 15.81
CA ASN A 282 -4.51 -21.25 14.59
C ASN A 282 -5.95 -21.39 14.05
N TYR A 283 -6.76 -22.26 14.67
CA TYR A 283 -8.19 -22.34 14.44
C TYR A 283 -8.96 -22.66 15.73
N GLY A 284 -10.24 -22.30 15.73
CA GLY A 284 -11.10 -22.42 16.89
C GLY A 284 -12.55 -22.22 16.53
N ILE A 285 -13.33 -21.88 17.55
CA ILE A 285 -14.73 -21.51 17.42
C ILE A 285 -14.89 -20.10 18.01
N ASP A 286 -15.66 -19.24 17.35
CA ASP A 286 -16.01 -17.91 17.87
C ASP A 286 -17.21 -17.93 18.85
N GLU A 287 -17.59 -16.77 19.38
CA GLU A 287 -18.77 -16.63 20.24
C GLU A 287 -20.10 -17.05 19.58
N LYS A 288 -20.16 -17.10 18.24
CA LYS A 288 -21.34 -17.50 17.43
C LYS A 288 -21.32 -18.99 17.08
N LEU A 289 -20.44 -19.75 17.71
CA LEU A 289 -20.25 -21.17 17.49
C LEU A 289 -19.83 -21.51 16.05
N GLN A 290 -19.21 -20.57 15.33
CA GLN A 290 -18.73 -20.76 13.97
C GLN A 290 -17.26 -21.16 13.98
N LEU A 291 -16.84 -21.96 12.99
CA LEU A 291 -15.41 -22.17 12.73
C LEU A 291 -14.74 -20.80 12.55
N THR A 292 -13.48 -20.68 12.96
CA THR A 292 -12.67 -19.49 12.70
C THR A 292 -11.23 -19.94 12.54
N ILE A 293 -10.58 -19.46 11.49
CA ILE A 293 -9.15 -19.64 11.24
C ILE A 293 -8.50 -18.28 11.45
N ILE A 294 -7.40 -18.21 12.21
CA ILE A 294 -6.74 -16.93 12.53
C ILE A 294 -5.31 -16.81 11.96
N ASP A 295 -4.71 -17.93 11.55
CA ASP A 295 -3.43 -17.96 10.84
C ASP A 295 -3.29 -19.28 10.07
N PHE A 296 -2.45 -19.28 9.03
CA PHE A 296 -2.19 -20.44 8.19
C PHE A 296 -0.93 -20.24 7.35
N VAL A 297 -0.46 -21.32 6.72
CA VAL A 297 0.59 -21.29 5.71
C VAL A 297 0.08 -21.92 4.42
N VAL A 298 0.20 -21.19 3.30
CA VAL A 298 -0.14 -21.73 1.97
C VAL A 298 0.99 -22.64 1.48
N LEU A 299 0.68 -23.92 1.27
CA LEU A 299 1.64 -24.92 0.82
C LEU A 299 2.22 -24.60 -0.58
N PRO A 300 3.42 -25.10 -0.91
CA PRO A 300 3.95 -25.04 -2.26
C PRO A 300 3.05 -25.78 -3.25
N GLN A 301 3.06 -25.34 -4.51
CA GLN A 301 2.25 -25.92 -5.59
C GLN A 301 2.55 -27.41 -5.83
N GLU A 302 3.77 -27.86 -5.56
CA GLU A 302 4.19 -29.27 -5.68
C GLU A 302 3.41 -30.20 -4.73
N CYS A 303 2.80 -29.65 -3.67
CA CYS A 303 1.91 -30.37 -2.76
C CYS A 303 0.45 -30.38 -3.23
N CYS A 304 0.12 -29.70 -4.33
CA CYS A 304 -1.22 -29.65 -4.88
C CYS A 304 -1.58 -30.95 -5.59
N ILE A 305 -1.95 -31.97 -4.82
CA ILE A 305 -2.48 -33.20 -5.39
C ILE A 305 -3.93 -32.94 -5.83
N HIS A 306 -4.23 -33.15 -7.12
CA HIS A 306 -5.61 -33.27 -7.60
C HIS A 306 -6.15 -34.63 -7.17
N THR A 307 -6.82 -34.69 -6.03
CA THR A 307 -7.40 -35.94 -5.59
C THR A 307 -8.85 -35.76 -5.24
N ALA A 308 -9.69 -36.06 -6.23
CA ALA A 308 -11.05 -36.55 -6.02
C ALA A 308 -11.10 -37.65 -4.92
N SER A 309 -10.00 -38.38 -4.68
CA SER A 309 -9.89 -39.34 -3.57
C SER A 309 -9.88 -38.71 -2.17
N MET A 310 -9.46 -37.44 -1.99
CA MET A 310 -9.55 -36.78 -0.68
C MET A 310 -10.99 -36.37 -0.32
N PHE A 311 -11.80 -36.02 -1.33
CA PHE A 311 -13.23 -35.81 -1.13
C PHE A 311 -13.98 -37.15 -1.00
N GLY A 312 -13.53 -38.19 -1.69
CA GLY A 312 -14.19 -39.50 -1.81
C GLY A 312 -14.58 -40.24 -0.51
N GLN A 313 -14.01 -39.90 0.65
CA GLN A 313 -14.37 -40.53 1.93
C GLN A 313 -15.36 -39.71 2.79
N GLN A 314 -15.71 -38.47 2.43
CA GLN A 314 -16.54 -37.57 3.26
C GLN A 314 -17.72 -36.90 2.52
N LEU A 315 -17.95 -37.22 1.25
CA LEU A 315 -18.96 -36.54 0.42
C LEU A 315 -20.41 -36.86 0.76
N ASP A 316 -20.68 -37.99 1.41
CA ASP A 316 -22.05 -38.42 1.71
C ASP A 316 -22.66 -37.74 2.95
N HIS A 317 -21.97 -36.76 3.54
CA HIS A 317 -22.51 -36.07 4.70
C HIS A 317 -23.56 -35.02 4.28
N PRO A 318 -24.80 -35.08 4.78
CA PRO A 318 -25.88 -34.18 4.36
C PRO A 318 -25.57 -32.69 4.51
N SER A 319 -24.73 -32.33 5.49
CA SER A 319 -24.31 -30.94 5.71
C SER A 319 -23.33 -30.42 4.66
N LEU A 320 -22.64 -31.27 3.90
CA LEU A 320 -21.64 -30.83 2.92
C LEU A 320 -22.27 -29.99 1.81
N ASN A 321 -23.38 -30.48 1.24
CA ASN A 321 -24.17 -29.75 0.23
C ASN A 321 -24.61 -28.38 0.73
N VAL A 322 -25.05 -28.31 1.99
CA VAL A 322 -25.50 -27.06 2.62
C VAL A 322 -24.31 -26.12 2.82
N ILE A 323 -23.19 -26.61 3.33
CA ILE A 323 -21.96 -25.84 3.54
C ILE A 323 -21.48 -25.22 2.21
N VAL A 324 -21.30 -26.03 1.17
CA VAL A 324 -20.76 -25.55 -0.10
C VAL A 324 -21.70 -24.58 -0.81
N LYS A 325 -23.02 -24.84 -0.78
CA LYS A 325 -24.00 -23.89 -1.32
C LYS A 325 -24.00 -22.56 -0.56
N ASN A 326 -23.91 -22.60 0.77
CA ASN A 326 -23.88 -21.39 1.59
C ASN A 326 -22.61 -20.57 1.40
N TRP A 327 -21.50 -21.21 1.01
CA TRP A 327 -20.22 -20.53 0.80
C TRP A 327 -20.12 -19.81 -0.54
N ASP A 328 -20.99 -20.09 -1.52
CA ASP A 328 -20.96 -19.49 -2.86
C ASP A 328 -19.53 -19.35 -3.43
N LEU A 329 -18.76 -20.44 -3.33
CA LEU A 329 -17.30 -20.41 -3.48
C LEU A 329 -16.84 -19.84 -4.83
N LEU A 330 -17.59 -20.08 -5.91
CA LEU A 330 -17.21 -19.61 -7.24
C LEU A 330 -17.35 -18.09 -7.36
N LYS A 331 -18.44 -17.53 -6.82
CA LYS A 331 -18.66 -16.08 -6.77
C LYS A 331 -17.58 -15.43 -5.89
N ASN A 332 -17.41 -15.94 -4.67
CA ASN A 332 -16.45 -15.41 -3.70
C ASN A 332 -14.99 -15.52 -4.19
N PHE A 333 -14.65 -16.58 -4.93
CA PHE A 333 -13.35 -16.71 -5.61
C PHE A 333 -13.13 -15.62 -6.66
N THR A 334 -14.16 -15.34 -7.47
CA THR A 334 -14.11 -14.28 -8.48
C THR A 334 -13.92 -12.91 -7.83
N GLU A 335 -14.72 -12.60 -6.81
CA GLU A 335 -14.63 -11.32 -6.08
C GLU A 335 -13.26 -11.15 -5.41
N ALA A 336 -12.71 -12.18 -4.76
CA ALA A 336 -11.37 -12.15 -4.17
C ALA A 336 -10.27 -11.94 -5.24
N THR A 337 -10.41 -12.56 -6.41
CA THR A 337 -9.46 -12.43 -7.52
C THR A 337 -9.45 -11.02 -8.11
N GLU A 338 -10.62 -10.44 -8.35
CA GLU A 338 -10.78 -9.07 -8.85
C GLU A 338 -10.23 -8.06 -7.85
N SER A 339 -10.55 -8.25 -6.57
CA SER A 339 -10.06 -7.44 -5.46
C SER A 339 -8.52 -7.39 -5.47
N ILE A 340 -7.85 -8.55 -5.51
CA ILE A 340 -6.37 -8.59 -5.53
C ILE A 340 -5.78 -8.03 -6.80
N THR A 341 -6.44 -8.22 -7.94
CA THR A 341 -5.98 -7.65 -9.20
C THR A 341 -5.93 -6.12 -9.13
N ASN A 342 -6.92 -5.50 -8.48
CA ASN A 342 -6.93 -4.05 -8.27
C ASN A 342 -5.83 -3.59 -7.31
N ASP A 343 -5.59 -4.31 -6.22
CA ASP A 343 -4.48 -4.03 -5.31
C ASP A 343 -3.11 -4.15 -5.99
N CYS A 344 -2.90 -5.20 -6.79
CA CYS A 344 -1.63 -5.39 -7.51
C CYS A 344 -1.33 -4.25 -8.48
N LYS A 345 -2.34 -3.64 -9.10
CA LYS A 345 -2.15 -2.43 -9.94
C LYS A 345 -1.61 -1.25 -9.12
N GLN A 346 -2.02 -1.13 -7.86
CA GLN A 346 -1.54 -0.11 -6.93
C GLN A 346 -0.18 -0.46 -6.29
N MET A 347 0.32 -1.67 -6.52
CA MET A 347 1.48 -2.28 -5.87
C MET A 347 2.53 -2.74 -6.90
N SER A 348 2.75 -1.96 -7.96
CA SER A 348 3.65 -2.30 -9.07
C SER A 348 5.12 -2.50 -8.65
N ASN A 349 5.53 -1.91 -7.52
CA ASN A 349 6.89 -1.97 -7.01
C ASN A 349 7.19 -3.18 -6.11
N ILE A 350 6.19 -4.01 -5.81
CA ILE A 350 6.36 -5.19 -4.94
C ILE A 350 6.81 -6.41 -5.77
N ILE A 351 7.86 -7.08 -5.27
CA ILE A 351 8.32 -8.34 -5.84
C ILE A 351 7.49 -9.48 -5.23
N TRP A 352 6.55 -9.98 -6.01
CA TRP A 352 5.69 -11.10 -5.63
C TRP A 352 6.42 -12.44 -5.71
N ARG A 353 6.00 -13.40 -4.87
CA ARG A 353 6.37 -14.79 -5.06
C ARG A 353 5.74 -15.33 -6.37
N GLU A 354 6.49 -16.13 -7.11
CA GLU A 354 6.01 -16.82 -8.32
C GLU A 354 4.98 -17.91 -7.97
N GLY A 355 4.21 -18.37 -8.95
CA GLY A 355 3.24 -19.46 -8.79
C GLY A 355 1.84 -19.05 -8.37
N TYR A 356 1.50 -17.75 -8.38
CA TYR A 356 0.17 -17.26 -8.01
C TYR A 356 -0.90 -17.66 -9.03
N ASP A 357 -0.63 -17.50 -10.32
CA ASP A 357 -1.60 -17.76 -11.38
C ASP A 357 -1.90 -19.26 -11.50
N GLU A 358 -0.86 -20.09 -11.37
CA GLU A 358 -1.00 -21.54 -11.28
C GLU A 358 -1.79 -21.96 -10.04
N PHE A 359 -1.51 -21.35 -8.88
CA PHE A 359 -2.28 -21.59 -7.66
C PHE A 359 -3.77 -21.26 -7.84
N LEU A 360 -4.10 -20.11 -8.43
CA LEU A 360 -5.49 -19.74 -8.72
C LEU A 360 -6.16 -20.75 -9.64
N LYS A 361 -5.46 -21.22 -10.68
CA LYS A 361 -5.99 -22.22 -11.60
C LYS A 361 -6.36 -23.51 -10.86
N VAL A 362 -5.48 -24.01 -10.00
CA VAL A 362 -5.74 -25.24 -9.22
C VAL A 362 -6.90 -25.05 -8.25
N VAL A 363 -6.93 -23.94 -7.50
CA VAL A 363 -8.04 -23.65 -6.57
C VAL A 363 -9.38 -23.57 -7.33
N LEU A 364 -9.41 -22.91 -8.48
CA LEU A 364 -10.60 -22.82 -9.33
C LEU A 364 -11.05 -24.20 -9.84
N GLU A 365 -10.12 -25.06 -10.25
CA GLU A 365 -10.41 -26.42 -10.67
C GLU A 365 -10.98 -27.26 -9.51
N ASN A 366 -10.46 -27.11 -8.30
CA ASN A 366 -11.00 -27.77 -7.10
C ASN A 366 -12.41 -27.28 -6.75
N ILE A 367 -12.66 -25.97 -6.81
CA ILE A 367 -14.00 -25.40 -6.59
C ILE A 367 -14.99 -25.94 -7.65
N LYS A 368 -14.58 -25.97 -8.92
CA LYS A 368 -15.40 -26.51 -10.01
C LYS A 368 -15.67 -28.01 -9.85
N LEU A 369 -14.69 -28.78 -9.40
CA LEU A 369 -14.85 -30.20 -9.14
C LEU A 369 -15.84 -30.42 -7.98
N LEU A 370 -15.65 -29.71 -6.87
CA LEU A 370 -16.55 -29.78 -5.71
C LEU A 370 -18.00 -29.44 -6.10
N ASN A 371 -18.21 -28.37 -6.87
CA ASN A 371 -19.55 -28.01 -7.38
C ASN A 371 -20.16 -29.01 -8.36
N LYS A 372 -19.37 -29.88 -9.00
CA LYS A 372 -19.88 -30.96 -9.87
C LYS A 372 -20.26 -32.21 -9.10
N MET A 373 -19.66 -32.41 -7.92
CA MET A 373 -19.89 -33.60 -7.09
C MET A 373 -21.12 -33.48 -6.18
N LEU A 374 -21.65 -32.26 -6.03
CA LEU A 374 -22.77 -31.86 -5.17
C LEU A 374 -23.96 -31.41 -6.02
#